data_AF-A0A2N6IED9-F1
#
_entry.id   AF-A0A2N6IED9-F1
#
_cell.length_a   1.000
_cell.length_b   1.000
_cell.length_c   1.000
_cell.angle_alpha   90.00
_cell.angle_beta   90.00
_cell.angle_gamma   90.00
#
_symmetry.space_group_name_H-M   'P 1'
#
loop_
_entity.id
_entity.type
_entity.pdbx_description
1 polymer ?
#
loop_
_entity_poly.entity_id
_entity_poly.type
_entity_poly.pdbx_seq_one_letter_code
_entity_poly.pdbx_strand_id
1 'polypeptide(L)'
;MVDFHINHKEAIMPGMTTPHHSPAPSITGTLSVDLLFQTAFYNGRTPRSTEYQTGTRAALAFRIERKDIDPPYQAGTAAADAYFAGIAEGHALWRTAVAKIGGAA
;
A
#
# COMPACT_ATOMS: atom_id res chain seq x y z
N MET A 1 1.88 47.63 29.52
CA MET A 1 0.84 47.31 28.53
C MET A 1 1.58 47.02 27.24
N VAL A 2 1.50 45.78 26.78
CA VAL A 2 2.37 45.21 25.74
C VAL A 2 2.13 45.86 24.37
N ASP A 3 3.22 46.33 23.78
CA ASP A 3 3.37 46.57 22.34
C ASP A 3 3.76 45.25 21.68
N PHE A 4 3.23 44.92 20.50
CA PHE A 4 4.00 44.40 19.37
C PHE A 4 3.10 44.07 18.18
N HIS A 5 3.18 44.95 17.17
CA HIS A 5 2.87 44.64 15.78
C HIS A 5 4.04 43.79 15.25
N ILE A 6 3.85 42.48 15.08
CA ILE A 6 4.84 41.61 14.40
C ILE A 6 4.20 41.09 13.13
N ASN A 7 4.76 41.49 12.00
CA ASN A 7 4.57 40.83 10.73
C ASN A 7 5.96 40.42 10.20
N HIS A 8 6.02 39.24 9.59
CA HIS A 8 7.12 38.62 8.83
C HIS A 8 8.24 37.88 9.59
N LYS A 9 8.19 36.54 9.61
CA LYS A 9 9.00 35.61 8.75
C LYS A 9 9.20 34.23 9.40
N GLU A 10 8.78 33.20 8.66
CA GLU A 10 9.37 31.85 8.49
C GLU A 10 9.77 31.03 9.74
N ALA A 11 8.97 30.00 10.06
CA ALA A 11 9.47 28.75 10.62
C ALA A 11 8.60 27.58 10.13
N ILE A 12 9.02 27.00 9.01
CA ILE A 12 8.46 25.81 8.39
C ILE A 12 8.90 24.60 9.22
N MET A 13 7.97 23.90 9.87
CA MET A 13 8.04 22.46 10.17
C MET A 13 6.60 21.92 10.32
N PRO A 14 5.85 21.67 9.22
CA PRO A 14 4.54 21.05 9.32
C PRO A 14 4.71 19.57 9.69
N GLY A 15 4.22 19.23 10.87
CA GLY A 15 4.18 17.87 11.37
C GLY A 15 3.42 16.95 10.41
N MET A 16 4.08 15.84 10.09
CA MET A 16 3.52 14.50 9.88
C MET A 16 2.01 14.49 9.56
N THR A 17 1.65 14.84 8.33
CA THR A 17 0.34 14.48 7.80
C THR A 17 0.33 12.97 7.59
N THR A 18 -0.22 12.25 8.56
CA THR A 18 -0.78 10.92 8.34
C THR A 18 -1.69 11.02 7.11
N PRO A 19 -1.44 10.28 6.01
CA PRO A 19 -2.45 10.15 4.99
C PRO A 19 -3.57 9.29 5.59
N HIS A 20 -4.56 9.95 6.18
CA HIS A 20 -5.82 9.34 6.58
C HIS A 20 -6.64 9.09 5.30
N HIS A 21 -6.17 8.19 4.46
CA HIS A 21 -6.96 7.66 3.35
C HIS A 21 -7.92 6.63 3.92
N SER A 22 -9.09 7.08 4.35
CA SER A 22 -10.22 6.21 4.60
C SER A 22 -11.26 6.41 3.50
N PRO A 23 -11.21 5.63 2.41
CA PRO A 23 -12.42 5.33 1.68
C PRO A 23 -13.19 4.26 2.48
N ALA A 24 -14.41 4.58 2.88
CA ALA A 24 -15.38 3.61 3.37
C ALA A 24 -15.50 2.43 2.37
N PRO A 25 -15.75 1.19 2.85
CA PRO A 25 -15.81 0.03 1.97
C PRO A 25 -17.08 0.12 1.11
N SER A 26 -16.93 0.55 -0.14
CA SER A 26 -17.98 0.41 -1.15
C SER A 26 -18.08 -1.07 -1.52
N ILE A 27 -18.93 -1.76 -0.77
CA ILE A 27 -19.33 -3.16 -0.92
C ILE A 27 -20.15 -3.39 -2.20
N THR A 28 -19.64 -3.07 -3.39
CA THR A 28 -20.12 -3.60 -4.70
C THR A 28 -19.10 -3.23 -5.80
N GLY A 29 -18.37 -4.23 -6.31
CA GLY A 29 -18.04 -4.30 -7.74
C GLY A 29 -16.64 -3.90 -8.24
N THR A 30 -15.78 -3.21 -7.48
CA THR A 30 -14.46 -2.79 -8.02
C THR A 30 -13.31 -3.22 -7.13
N LEU A 31 -12.48 -4.14 -7.61
CA LEU A 31 -11.20 -4.47 -6.98
C LEU A 31 -10.29 -3.24 -7.01
N SER A 32 -9.78 -2.83 -5.85
CA SER A 32 -8.74 -1.81 -5.75
C SER A 32 -7.51 -2.34 -5.03
N VAL A 33 -6.35 -1.73 -5.32
CA VAL A 33 -5.09 -2.08 -4.68
C VAL A 33 -5.20 -1.90 -3.17
N ASP A 34 -5.70 -0.76 -2.72
CA ASP A 34 -5.83 -0.44 -1.30
C ASP A 34 -6.77 -1.41 -0.57
N LEU A 35 -7.89 -1.81 -1.18
CA LEU A 35 -8.83 -2.76 -0.56
C LEU A 35 -8.19 -4.13 -0.35
N LEU A 36 -7.53 -4.68 -1.38
CA LEU A 36 -6.88 -5.99 -1.28
C LEU A 36 -5.66 -5.94 -0.35
N PHE A 37 -4.90 -4.85 -0.40
CA PHE A 37 -3.76 -4.64 0.47
C PHE A 37 -4.19 -4.53 1.94
N GLN A 38 -5.19 -3.70 2.24
CA GLN A 38 -5.72 -3.54 3.61
C GLN A 38 -6.33 -4.84 4.15
N THR A 39 -6.97 -5.65 3.29
CA THR A 39 -7.49 -6.97 3.66
C THR A 39 -6.36 -7.93 4.03
N ALA A 40 -5.23 -7.88 3.32
CA ALA A 40 -4.09 -8.77 3.56
C ALA A 40 -3.25 -8.38 4.79
N PHE A 41 -3.14 -7.08 5.06
CA PHE A 41 -2.27 -6.51 6.10
C PHE A 41 -3.04 -5.76 7.19
N TYR A 42 -4.29 -6.15 7.47
CA TYR A 42 -5.03 -5.60 8.61
C TYR A 42 -4.27 -5.85 9.93
N ASN A 43 -4.48 -4.97 10.91
CA ASN A 43 -3.76 -4.88 12.20
C ASN A 43 -3.97 -6.06 13.18
N GLY A 44 -4.00 -7.31 12.70
CA GLY A 44 -4.06 -8.54 13.51
C GLY A 44 -3.06 -9.62 13.11
N ARG A 45 -2.19 -9.39 12.11
CA ARG A 45 -1.13 -10.32 11.68
C ARG A 45 0.24 -9.87 12.17
N THR A 46 1.18 -10.81 12.26
CA THR A 46 2.61 -10.52 12.49
C THR A 46 3.08 -9.47 11.49
N PRO A 47 3.75 -8.39 11.94
CA PRO A 47 4.28 -7.38 11.03
C PRO A 47 5.15 -8.02 9.96
N ARG A 48 4.79 -7.84 8.69
CA ARG A 48 5.64 -8.24 7.55
C ARG A 48 6.61 -7.10 7.23
N SER A 49 7.79 -7.43 6.72
CA SER A 49 8.78 -6.42 6.35
C SER A 49 8.23 -5.44 5.30
N THR A 50 8.80 -4.24 5.25
CA THR A 50 8.38 -3.20 4.31
C THR A 50 8.56 -3.62 2.86
N GLU A 51 9.62 -4.39 2.56
CA GLU A 51 9.93 -4.91 1.23
C GLU A 51 8.85 -5.88 0.74
N TYR A 52 8.42 -6.80 1.63
CA TYR A 52 7.33 -7.74 1.35
C TYR A 52 6.02 -7.02 1.05
N GLN A 53 5.70 -6.00 1.85
CA GLN A 53 4.53 -5.16 1.63
C GLN A 53 4.61 -4.41 0.30
N THR A 54 5.77 -3.80 0.00
CA THR A 54 6.01 -3.09 -1.27
C THR A 54 5.84 -4.01 -2.47
N GLY A 55 6.37 -5.23 -2.42
CA GLY A 55 6.20 -6.24 -3.48
C GLY A 55 4.75 -6.67 -3.65
N THR A 56 4.03 -6.87 -2.55
CA THR A 56 2.60 -7.19 -2.58
C THR A 56 1.80 -6.08 -3.25
N ARG A 57 2.07 -4.82 -2.90
CA ARG A 57 1.40 -3.67 -3.49
C ARG A 57 1.73 -3.51 -4.98
N ALA A 58 2.99 -3.72 -5.37
CA ALA A 58 3.42 -3.66 -6.77
C ALA A 58 2.69 -4.70 -7.63
N ALA A 59 2.56 -5.94 -7.15
CA ALA A 59 1.82 -6.99 -7.85
C ALA A 59 0.32 -6.69 -8.00
N LEU A 60 -0.30 -6.08 -6.99
CA LEU A 60 -1.69 -5.65 -7.04
C LEU A 60 -1.88 -4.50 -8.05
N ALA A 61 -0.99 -3.50 -8.03
CA ALA A 61 -1.01 -2.38 -8.98
C ALA A 61 -0.80 -2.86 -10.43
N PHE A 62 0.09 -3.83 -10.66
CA PHE A 62 0.23 -4.46 -11.97
C PHE A 62 -1.07 -5.11 -12.46
N ARG A 63 -1.76 -5.84 -11.59
CA ARG A 63 -2.98 -6.56 -11.97
C ARG A 63 -4.20 -5.67 -12.15
N ILE A 64 -4.38 -4.68 -11.29
CA ILE A 64 -5.57 -3.82 -11.25
C ILE A 64 -5.38 -2.57 -12.11
N GLU A 65 -4.22 -1.94 -12.00
CA GLU A 65 -3.93 -0.62 -12.59
C GLU A 65 -3.04 -0.71 -13.84
N ARG A 66 -2.58 -1.91 -14.22
CA ARG A 66 -1.69 -2.16 -15.37
C ARG A 66 -0.36 -1.39 -15.29
N LYS A 67 0.14 -1.14 -14.08
CA LYS A 67 1.45 -0.52 -13.85
C LYS A 67 2.56 -1.56 -13.94
N ASP A 68 3.68 -1.22 -14.59
CA ASP A 68 4.85 -2.08 -14.63
C ASP A 68 5.48 -2.26 -13.23
N ILE A 69 6.14 -3.40 -13.04
CA ILE A 69 6.87 -3.71 -11.82
C ILE A 69 8.35 -3.45 -12.09
N ASP A 70 8.89 -2.40 -11.46
CA ASP A 70 10.32 -2.11 -11.43
C ASP A 70 10.85 -2.37 -10.01
N PRO A 71 11.58 -3.48 -9.76
CA PRO A 71 12.09 -3.82 -8.44
C PRO A 71 13.19 -2.83 -8.00
N PRO A 72 13.03 -2.11 -6.87
CA PRO A 72 14.03 -1.15 -6.40
C PRO A 72 15.20 -1.81 -5.64
N TYR A 73 15.22 -3.15 -5.55
CA TYR A 73 16.18 -3.91 -4.74
C TYR A 73 17.16 -4.68 -5.61
N GLN A 74 18.44 -4.66 -5.22
CA GLN A 74 19.48 -5.44 -5.90
C GLN A 74 19.23 -6.95 -5.74
N ALA A 75 19.33 -7.69 -6.84
CA ALA A 75 19.21 -9.14 -6.85
C ALA A 75 20.24 -9.82 -5.93
N GLY A 76 19.84 -10.94 -5.29
CA GLY A 76 20.67 -11.68 -4.34
C GLY A 76 20.73 -11.08 -2.93
N THR A 77 19.84 -10.13 -2.61
CA THR A 77 19.71 -9.55 -1.27
C THR A 77 18.44 -10.05 -0.57
N ALA A 78 18.47 -10.12 0.75
CA ALA A 78 17.29 -10.48 1.54
C ALA A 78 16.10 -9.52 1.29
N ALA A 79 16.38 -8.25 0.99
CA ALA A 79 15.36 -7.26 0.63
C ALA A 79 14.69 -7.61 -0.71
N ALA A 80 15.47 -8.00 -1.72
CA ALA A 80 14.93 -8.48 -2.99
C ALA A 80 14.13 -9.77 -2.81
N ASP A 81 14.63 -10.73 -2.02
CA ASP A 81 13.89 -11.97 -1.74
C ASP A 81 12.54 -11.70 -1.06
N ALA A 82 12.52 -10.80 -0.07
CA ALA A 82 11.29 -10.38 0.59
C ALA A 82 10.33 -9.68 -0.38
N TYR A 83 10.84 -8.82 -1.27
CA TYR A 83 10.05 -8.14 -2.29
C TYR A 83 9.42 -9.12 -3.30
N PHE A 84 10.19 -10.08 -3.82
CA PHE A 84 9.66 -11.10 -4.74
C PHE A 84 8.68 -12.05 -4.05
N ALA A 85 8.91 -12.40 -2.78
CA ALA A 85 7.93 -13.12 -1.98
C ALA A 85 6.62 -12.32 -1.82
N GLY A 86 6.72 -11.00 -1.64
CA GLY A 86 5.58 -10.10 -1.64
C GLY A 86 4.83 -10.09 -2.97
N ILE A 87 5.53 -10.05 -4.12
CA ILE A 87 4.91 -10.12 -5.45
C ILE A 87 4.08 -11.39 -5.61
N ALA A 88 4.62 -12.54 -5.20
CA ALA A 88 3.92 -13.81 -5.24
C ALA A 88 2.62 -13.78 -4.41
N GLU A 89 2.67 -13.21 -3.21
CA GLU A 89 1.50 -13.01 -2.34
C GLU A 89 0.45 -12.10 -3.01
N GLY A 90 0.87 -10.97 -3.59
CA GLY A 90 -0.04 -10.05 -4.27
C GLY A 90 -0.78 -10.69 -5.45
N HIS A 91 -0.11 -11.56 -6.22
CA HIS A 91 -0.76 -12.36 -7.24
C HIS A 91 -1.73 -13.41 -6.69
N ALA A 92 -1.41 -14.03 -5.56
CA ALA A 92 -2.32 -14.97 -4.89
C ALA A 92 -3.58 -14.27 -4.36
N LEU A 93 -3.42 -13.08 -3.76
CA LEU A 93 -4.52 -12.24 -3.29
C LEU A 93 -5.43 -11.83 -4.44
N TRP A 94 -4.87 -11.32 -5.54
CA TRP A 94 -5.65 -10.95 -6.72
C TRP A 94 -6.43 -12.13 -7.30
N ARG A 95 -5.81 -13.30 -7.46
CA ARG A 95 -6.49 -14.51 -7.95
C ARG A 95 -7.65 -14.92 -7.04
N THR A 96 -7.42 -14.89 -5.73
CA THR A 96 -8.46 -15.21 -4.74
C THR A 96 -9.62 -14.21 -4.81
N ALA A 97 -9.32 -12.93 -4.96
CA ALA A 97 -10.33 -11.89 -5.04
C ALA A 97 -11.16 -11.99 -6.33
N VAL A 98 -10.51 -12.23 -7.48
CA VAL A 98 -11.19 -12.48 -8.76
C VAL A 98 -12.03 -13.75 -8.71
N ALA A 99 -11.54 -14.83 -8.12
CA ALA A 99 -12.32 -16.07 -7.97
C ALA A 99 -13.58 -15.88 -7.10
N LYS A 100 -13.48 -15.08 -6.03
CA LYS A 100 -14.64 -14.72 -5.19
C LYS A 100 -15.68 -13.90 -5.94
N ILE A 101 -15.25 -13.04 -6.87
CA ILE A 101 -16.15 -12.21 -7.68
C ILE A 101 -16.73 -13.01 -8.86
N GLY A 102 -15.92 -13.83 -9.52
CA GLY A 102 -16.29 -14.64 -10.67
C GLY A 102 -17.10 -15.89 -10.34
N GLY A 103 -17.28 -16.19 -9.04
CA GLY A 103 -17.87 -17.44 -8.58
C GLY A 103 -16.85 -18.57 -8.62
N ALA A 104 -16.80 -19.36 -7.55
CA ALA A 104 -16.39 -20.75 -7.71
C ALA A 104 -17.28 -21.35 -8.81
N ALA A 105 -16.69 -21.65 -9.96
CA ALA A 105 -17.30 -22.46 -11.00
C ALA A 105 -17.02 -23.93 -10.70
#